data_AF-N1QXM2-F1
#
_entry.id   AF-N1QXM2-F1
#
_cell.length_a   1.000
_cell.length_b   1.000
_cell.length_c   1.000
_cell.angle_alpha   90.00
_cell.angle_beta   90.00
_cell.angle_gamma   90.00
#
_symmetry.space_group_name_H-M   'P 1'
#
loop_
_entity.id
_entity.type
_entity.pdbx_description
1 polymer ?
#
loop_
_entity_poly.entity_id
_entity_poly.type
_entity_poly.pdbx_seq_one_letter_code
_entity_poly.pdbx_strand_id
1 'polypeptide(L)' 'MAAIFSAAVMARTKGTVTDVLVHDYEREVESMCAREFLCDENRIEGTGTPSLGHYVVRGGAAANREAFCGAPPTTKKAN' A
#
# COMPACT_ATOMS: atom_id res chain seq x y z
N MET A 1 13.19 -4.92 -4.12
CA MET A 1 12.75 -4.63 -2.74
C MET A 1 12.91 -3.17 -2.33
N ALA A 2 14.11 -2.56 -2.40
CA ALA A 2 14.32 -1.17 -1.96
C ALA A 2 13.43 -0.12 -2.68
N ALA A 3 13.07 -0.37 -3.95
CA ALA A 3 12.19 0.50 -4.72
C ALA A 3 10.78 0.63 -4.10
N ILE A 4 10.17 -0.50 -3.70
CA ILE A 4 8.83 -0.52 -3.10
C ILE A 4 8.83 0.20 -1.76
N PHE A 5 9.82 -0.06 -0.91
CA PHE A 5 10.00 0.63 0.37
C PHE A 5 10.13 2.14 0.17
N SER A 6 10.99 2.57 -0.77
CA SER A 6 11.24 3.99 -1.03
C SER A 6 9.98 4.68 -1.57
N ALA A 7 9.25 4.02 -2.46
CA ALA A 7 7.97 4.50 -2.98
C ALA A 7 6.93 4.66 -1.86
N ALA A 8 6.81 3.68 -0.97
CA ALA A 8 5.92 3.75 0.19
C ALA A 8 6.29 4.92 1.11
N VAL A 9 7.57 5.10 1.45
CA VAL A 9 8.01 6.24 2.28
C VAL A 9 7.70 7.58 1.60
N MET A 10 7.98 7.71 0.30
CA MET A 10 7.68 8.93 -0.44
C MET A 10 6.19 9.25 -0.49
N ALA A 11 5.37 8.24 -0.79
CA ALA A 11 3.91 8.37 -0.86
C ALA A 11 3.33 8.86 0.48
N ARG A 12 3.86 8.37 1.60
CA ARG A 12 3.40 8.72 2.95
C ARG A 12 3.87 10.08 3.43
N THR A 13 5.09 10.49 3.04
CA THR A 13 5.73 11.69 3.60
C THR A 13 5.46 12.96 2.80
N LYS A 14 5.34 12.86 1.46
CA LYS A 14 5.29 14.03 0.58
C LYS A 14 3.93 14.24 -0.12
N GLY A 15 3.14 13.18 -0.30
CA GLY A 15 1.85 13.27 -1.00
C GLY A 15 0.66 13.49 -0.05
N THR A 16 -0.44 14.03 -0.57
CA THR A 16 -1.77 13.95 0.07
C THR A 16 -2.45 12.63 -0.30
N VAL A 17 -2.44 12.30 -1.58
CA VAL A 17 -2.81 11.02 -2.17
C VAL A 17 -1.77 10.70 -3.24
N THR A 18 -1.28 9.46 -3.27
CA THR A 18 -0.26 9.04 -4.22
C THR A 18 -0.57 7.65 -4.75
N ASP A 19 -0.62 7.55 -6.07
CA ASP A 19 -0.72 6.28 -6.79
C ASP A 19 0.66 5.63 -6.89
N VAL A 20 0.76 4.39 -6.40
CA VAL A 20 1.96 3.56 -6.51
C VAL A 20 1.62 2.35 -7.37
N LEU A 21 2.42 2.16 -8.43
CA LEU A 21 2.29 1.08 -9.40
C LEU A 21 3.48 0.14 -9.25
N VAL A 22 3.21 -1.12 -8.93
CA VAL A 22 4.23 -2.17 -8.75
C VAL A 22 4.11 -3.15 -9.90
N HIS A 23 5.11 -3.14 -10.80
CA HIS A 23 5.24 -4.15 -11.85
C HIS A 23 5.68 -5.51 -11.29
N ASP A 24 5.40 -6.58 -12.04
CA ASP A 24 5.67 -7.97 -11.69
C ASP A 24 5.10 -8.41 -10.33
N TYR A 25 3.92 -7.88 -9.97
CA TYR A 25 3.27 -8.15 -8.69
C TYR A 25 2.93 -9.64 -8.47
N GLU A 26 2.86 -10.44 -9.53
CA GLU A 26 2.64 -11.89 -9.43
C GLU A 26 3.83 -12.65 -8.83
N ARG A 27 5.00 -12.03 -8.71
CA ARG A 27 6.15 -12.61 -8.03
C ARG A 27 5.97 -12.49 -6.51
N GLU A 28 6.37 -13.53 -5.78
CA GLU A 28 6.20 -13.59 -4.31
C GLU A 28 6.89 -12.44 -3.58
N VAL A 29 8.08 -12.07 -4.02
CA VAL A 29 8.90 -11.05 -3.34
C VAL A 29 8.28 -9.66 -3.49
N GLU A 30 7.88 -9.32 -4.71
CA GLU A 30 7.25 -8.06 -5.06
C GLU A 30 5.90 -7.92 -4.36
N SER A 31 5.08 -8.98 -4.39
CA SER A 31 3.81 -8.99 -3.67
C SER A 31 3.97 -8.90 -2.16
N MET A 32 4.89 -9.64 -1.56
CA MET A 32 5.16 -9.58 -0.12
C MET A 32 5.62 -8.18 0.30
N CYS A 33 6.58 -7.58 -0.42
CA CYS A 33 7.07 -6.24 -0.10
C CYS A 33 5.99 -5.17 -0.27
N ALA A 34 5.18 -5.27 -1.33
CA ALA A 34 4.08 -4.35 -1.55
C ALA A 34 3.03 -4.47 -0.44
N ARG A 35 2.69 -5.68 0.00
CA ARG A 35 1.78 -5.91 1.13
C ARG A 35 2.31 -5.33 2.44
N GLU A 36 3.60 -5.50 2.70
CA GLU A 36 4.23 -5.00 3.92
C GLU A 36 4.31 -3.47 3.98
N PHE A 37 4.64 -2.81 2.86
CA PHE A 37 4.93 -1.37 2.87
C PHE A 37 3.81 -0.49 2.30
N LEU A 38 3.04 -0.99 1.33
CA LEU A 38 1.94 -0.26 0.69
C LEU A 38 0.58 -0.61 1.29
N CYS A 39 0.49 -1.73 2.03
CA CYS A 39 -0.69 -2.22 2.73
C CYS A 39 -1.80 -2.69 1.80
N ASP A 40 -2.34 -3.88 2.05
CA ASP A 40 -3.39 -4.47 1.22
C ASP A 40 -4.67 -3.61 1.22
N GLU A 41 -4.92 -2.83 2.28
CA GLU A 41 -6.09 -1.95 2.39
C GLU A 41 -6.05 -0.77 1.39
N ASN A 42 -4.87 -0.40 0.91
CA ASN A 42 -4.70 0.66 -0.08
C ASN A 42 -4.76 0.12 -1.51
N ARG A 43 -4.86 -1.20 -1.70
CA ARG A 43 -4.83 -1.84 -3.02
C ARG A 43 -6.18 -1.63 -3.73
N ILE A 44 -6.11 -1.27 -5.02
CA ILE A 44 -7.28 -1.25 -5.88
C ILE A 44 -7.46 -2.64 -6.50
N GLU A 45 -8.55 -3.32 -6.15
CA GLU A 45 -8.96 -4.56 -6.81
C GLU A 45 -9.45 -4.26 -8.24
N GLY A 46 -9.02 -5.06 -9.22
CA GLY A 46 -9.49 -4.93 -10.61
C GLY A 46 -8.63 -4.07 -11.53
N THR A 47 -7.36 -3.84 -11.21
CA THR A 47 -6.42 -3.29 -12.21
C THR A 47 -6.31 -4.27 -13.38
N GLY A 48 -6.52 -3.82 -14.61
CA GLY A 48 -6.72 -4.67 -15.80
C GLY A 48 -5.56 -5.61 -16.19
N THR A 49 -4.50 -5.68 -15.40
CA THR A 49 -3.36 -6.57 -15.62
C THR A 49 -2.96 -7.26 -14.31
N PRO A 50 -2.95 -8.60 -14.24
CA PRO A 50 -2.65 -9.34 -13.01
C PRO A 50 -1.20 -9.15 -12.52
N SER A 51 -0.29 -8.77 -13.41
CA SER A 51 1.12 -8.49 -13.11
C SER A 51 1.36 -7.07 -12.54
N LEU A 52 0.31 -6.25 -12.40
CA LEU A 52 0.41 -4.87 -11.94
C LEU A 52 -0.37 -4.67 -10.64
N GLY A 53 0.34 -4.34 -9.56
CA GLY A 53 -0.26 -3.92 -8.30
C GLY A 53 -0.48 -2.41 -8.29
N HIS A 54 -1.73 -1.96 -8.19
CA HIS A 54 -2.07 -0.54 -8.03
C HIS A 54 -2.50 -0.25 -6.59
N TYR A 55 -1.81 0.70 -5.96
CA TYR A 55 -2.07 1.15 -4.60
C TYR A 55 -2.33 2.65 -4.57
N VAL A 56 -3.32 3.07 -3.77
CA VAL A 56 -3.61 4.48 -3.50
C VAL A 56 -3.29 4.78 -2.04
N VAL A 57 -2.13 5.35 -1.82
CA VAL A 57 -1.62 5.64 -0.48
C VAL A 57 -1.97 7.08 -0.12
N ARG A 58 -2.62 7.27 1.04
CA ARG A 58 -2.88 8.59 1.60
C ARG A 58 -1.72 9.01 2.49
N GLY A 59 -1.08 10.12 2.13
CA GLY A 59 0.10 10.66 2.80
C GLY A 59 -0.18 11.92 3.62
N GLY A 60 0.87 12.50 4.19
CA GLY A 60 0.82 13.80 4.86
C GLY A 60 0.25 13.72 6.27
N ALA A 61 -0.58 14.70 6.65
CA ALA A 61 -1.14 14.80 8.01
C ALA A 61 -2.11 13.64 8.36
N ALA A 62 -2.66 12.97 7.35
CA ALA A 62 -3.56 11.83 7.52
C ALA A 62 -2.84 10.48 7.64
N ALA A 63 -1.52 10.43 7.40
CA ALA A 63 -0.75 9.20 7.42
C ALA A 63 -0.23 8.87 8.83
N ASN A 64 -0.38 7.61 9.26
CA ASN A 64 0.20 7.11 10.50
C ASN A 64 1.74 7.08 10.39
N ARG A 65 2.48 7.91 11.12
CA ARG A 65 3.95 7.95 10.97
C ARG A 65 4.69 6.80 11.67
N GLU A 66 4.01 6.03 12.51
CA GLU A 66 4.61 5.02 13.37
C GLU A 66 4.61 3.62 12.75
N ALA A 67 3.61 3.30 11.91
CA ALA A 67 3.51 2.03 11.20
C ALA A 67 3.06 2.25 9.75
N PHE A 68 3.51 1.40 8.81
CA PHE A 68 3.07 1.46 7.41
C PHE A 68 1.57 1.19 7.30
N CYS A 69 1.14 0.05 7.87
CA CYS A 69 -0.23 -0.39 7.88
C CYS A 69 -0.85 -0.14 9.26
N GLY A 70 -2.03 0.48 9.29
CA GLY A 70 -2.82 0.57 10.52
C GLY A 70 -3.49 -0.77 10.79
N ALA A 71 -3.83 -1.06 12.05
CA ALA A 71 -4.73 -2.17 12.32
C ALA A 71 -5.97 -2.05 11.42
N PRO A 72 -6.45 -3.13 10.80
CA PRO A 72 -7.70 -3.07 10.06
C PRO A 72 -8.78 -2.52 11.00
N PRO A 73 -9.75 -1.72 10.50
CA PRO A 73 -10.87 -1.33 11.34
C PRO A 73 -11.47 -2.62 11.88
N THR A 74 -11.32 -2.87 13.18
CA THR A 74 -12.01 -3.96 13.84
C THR A 74 -13.49 -3.63 13.67
N THR A 75 -14.13 -4.26 12.69
CA THR A 75 -15.58 -4.33 12.67
C THR A 75 -15.93 -5.07 13.95
N LYS A 76 -16.24 -4.31 15.00
CA LYS A 76 -16.88 -4.80 16.20
C LYS A 76 -18.16 -5.47 15.70
N LYS A 77 -18.09 -6.79 15.50
CA LYS A 77 -19.28 -7.62 15.30
C LYS A 77 -20.05 -7.49 16.61
N ALA A 78 -21.02 -6.58 16.62
CA ALA A 78 -22.02 -6.53 17.66
C ALA A 78 -22.74 -7.88 17.63
N ASN A 79 -22.51 -8.68 18.66
CA ASN A 79 -23.41 -9.75 19.07
C ASN A 79 -24.15 -9.24 20.29
#